data_AF-A0A2W4I2S9-F1
#
_entry.id   AF-A0A2W4I2S9-F1
#
_cell.length_a   1.000
_cell.length_b   1.000
_cell.length_c   1.000
_cell.angle_alpha   90.00
_cell.angle_beta   90.00
_cell.angle_gamma   90.00
#
_symmetry.space_group_name_H-M   'P 1'
#
loop_
_entity.id
_entity.type
_entity.pdbx_description
1 polymer ?
#
loop_
_entity_poly.entity_id
_entity_poly.type
_entity_poly.pdbx_seq_one_letter_code
_entity_poly.pdbx_strand_id
1 'polypeptide(L)'
;MIGTAAVSSPISRTQAAWERRRLAGFFFGCTLAIVCVFSLFSTSAFAKAKQSAPTSDVESMPMAAPPIQRGEVSTSSTAPFSLNASKTQENTTIPRPAFNLNATKFTQGAQQADTQLIPGAPKFDVSAFQQAPLAGNAQKQAPLTGGVQALKLLANYDIELIVDESLSMRRMDCPGGLSRWNWCGMQAGQLAKQLAPYVRNGFTLTTFAGGYEVYDHSTPENVMHLFQNPMFSLGTRMSQPLEDRLNNFFNKRQSIGRPLLLAVITDGVPAPKREPFLVADVLINATKRMRDAKDVTVVFFQIGGADFKGQRFLNYLDNGLMADGARFDIVKNVPMERLAQIGLAQSLVNSIQEFAAQSKQAPNLR
;
A
#
# COMPACT_ATOMS: atom_id res chain seq x y z
N MET A 1 43.07 15.23 -68.77
CA MET A 1 41.61 15.17 -68.92
C MET A 1 41.01 14.49 -67.70
N ILE A 2 39.81 14.91 -67.31
CA ILE A 2 38.97 14.44 -66.19
C ILE A 2 39.48 14.95 -64.83
N GLY A 3 38.80 15.83 -64.08
CA GLY A 3 37.42 16.29 -64.11
C GLY A 3 36.88 16.25 -62.68
N THR A 4 36.91 17.40 -62.00
CA THR A 4 36.43 17.67 -60.63
C THR A 4 34.92 17.51 -60.48
N ALA A 5 34.47 16.91 -59.37
CA ALA A 5 33.15 17.18 -58.78
C ALA A 5 33.15 16.87 -57.27
N ALA A 6 33.11 17.93 -56.45
CA ALA A 6 32.83 17.88 -55.03
C ALA A 6 31.32 18.06 -54.83
N VAL A 7 30.68 17.12 -54.15
CA VAL A 7 29.25 17.17 -53.79
C VAL A 7 29.14 17.64 -52.35
N SER A 8 28.52 18.81 -52.17
CA SER A 8 28.14 19.39 -50.88
C SER A 8 26.71 18.95 -50.51
N SER A 9 26.53 18.46 -49.29
CA SER A 9 25.21 18.16 -48.72
C SER A 9 24.78 19.27 -47.74
N PRO A 10 23.51 19.71 -47.76
CA PRO A 10 23.04 20.80 -46.91
C PRO A 10 22.69 20.31 -45.50
N ILE A 11 23.31 20.94 -44.50
CA ILE A 11 22.96 20.83 -43.08
C ILE A 11 21.66 21.60 -42.83
N SER A 12 20.60 20.87 -42.46
CA SER A 12 19.31 21.42 -42.06
C SER A 12 19.39 22.13 -40.70
N ARG A 13 19.10 23.44 -40.71
CA ARG A 13 18.88 24.27 -39.53
C ARG A 13 17.50 23.98 -38.94
N THR A 14 17.41 23.57 -37.67
CA THR A 14 16.26 23.83 -36.77
C THR A 14 16.65 23.49 -35.31
N GLN A 15 17.41 24.37 -34.68
CA GLN A 15 17.55 24.44 -33.22
C GLN A 15 17.86 25.91 -32.88
N ALA A 16 16.84 26.69 -32.51
CA ALA A 16 16.93 27.94 -31.74
C ALA A 16 15.59 28.70 -31.79
N ALA A 17 14.62 28.31 -30.96
CA ALA A 17 13.42 29.13 -30.72
C ALA A 17 12.70 28.71 -29.43
N TRP A 18 13.28 28.94 -28.25
CA TRP A 18 12.45 29.03 -27.01
C TRP A 18 13.05 29.80 -25.82
N GLU A 19 14.05 30.66 -26.01
CA GLU A 19 14.49 31.58 -24.96
C GLU A 19 14.54 33.01 -25.50
N ARG A 20 13.45 33.76 -25.30
CA ARG A 20 13.44 35.24 -25.28
C ARG A 20 12.05 35.80 -24.92
N ARG A 21 11.64 35.67 -23.64
CA ARG A 21 10.69 36.59 -22.99
C ARG A 21 11.00 36.69 -21.48
N ARG A 22 12.03 37.44 -21.16
CA ARG A 22 12.16 38.13 -19.86
C ARG A 22 12.69 39.53 -20.13
N LEU A 23 12.11 40.49 -19.39
CA LEU A 23 12.48 41.91 -19.23
C LEU A 23 11.81 42.93 -20.17
N ALA A 24 10.74 43.53 -19.65
CA ALA A 24 10.32 44.94 -19.71
C ALA A 24 8.80 44.94 -19.51
N GLY A 25 8.17 45.55 -18.51
CA GLY A 25 8.52 46.41 -17.38
C GLY A 25 7.16 46.78 -16.74
N PHE A 26 7.12 47.22 -15.49
CA PHE A 26 6.33 48.37 -15.05
C PHE A 26 6.55 48.60 -13.55
N PHE A 27 7.20 49.72 -13.28
CA PHE A 27 7.24 50.40 -12.00
C PHE A 27 5.83 50.88 -11.65
N PHE A 28 5.38 50.65 -10.42
CA PHE A 28 4.69 51.68 -9.63
C PHE A 28 4.83 51.32 -8.15
N GLY A 29 5.44 52.23 -7.40
CA GLY A 29 5.70 52.05 -5.98
C GLY A 29 4.46 52.28 -5.12
N CYS A 30 4.50 51.75 -3.90
CA CYS A 30 3.94 52.45 -2.75
C CYS A 30 4.64 51.94 -1.49
N THR A 31 5.35 52.86 -0.87
CA THR A 31 6.03 52.77 0.43
C THR A 31 4.97 52.70 1.53
N LEU A 32 5.02 51.68 2.39
CA LEU A 32 4.53 51.85 3.77
C LEU A 32 5.34 50.95 4.71
N ALA A 33 6.15 51.61 5.53
CA ALA A 33 6.84 51.03 6.66
C ALA A 33 5.83 50.84 7.81
N ILE A 34 5.76 49.63 8.38
CA ILE A 34 5.24 49.43 9.72
C ILE A 34 6.31 48.68 10.51
N VAL A 35 6.96 49.46 11.36
CA VAL A 35 7.73 49.03 12.52
C VAL A 35 6.72 48.54 13.57
N CYS A 36 6.84 47.30 14.01
CA CYS A 36 6.30 46.88 15.31
C CYS A 36 7.37 46.09 16.06
N VAL A 37 7.85 46.75 17.11
CA VAL A 37 8.68 46.29 18.21
C VAL A 37 7.77 45.64 19.27
N PHE A 38 8.37 44.90 20.21
CA PHE A 38 7.80 44.34 21.47
C PHE A 38 7.09 42.98 21.31
N SER A 39 7.31 41.94 22.14
CA SER A 39 8.03 41.82 23.41
C SER A 39 8.37 40.34 23.68
N LEU A 40 9.50 40.16 24.36
CA LEU A 40 9.79 39.02 25.24
C LEU A 40 8.82 38.98 26.43
N PHE A 41 8.26 37.81 26.74
CA PHE A 41 7.89 37.37 28.10
C PHE A 41 8.01 35.84 28.10
N SER A 42 9.02 35.26 28.75
CA SER A 42 9.18 35.03 30.19
C SER A 42 8.54 33.73 30.66
N THR A 43 9.39 33.00 31.36
CA THR A 43 9.31 31.67 31.97
C THR A 43 8.32 31.56 33.12
N SER A 44 7.65 30.41 33.25
CA SER A 44 7.42 29.67 34.52
C SER A 44 6.90 28.26 34.14
N ALA A 45 7.60 27.14 34.36
CA ALA A 45 7.91 26.50 35.63
C ALA A 45 6.67 26.29 36.52
N PHE A 46 6.09 25.08 36.49
CA PHE A 46 5.30 24.58 37.62
C PHE A 46 5.65 23.12 37.93
N ALA A 47 5.75 22.90 39.22
CA ALA A 47 6.42 21.80 39.88
C ALA A 47 5.56 20.53 39.99
N LYS A 48 6.24 19.40 39.79
CA LYS A 48 6.32 18.24 40.69
C LYS A 48 5.38 18.26 41.91
N ALA A 49 4.38 17.36 41.90
CA ALA A 49 3.73 16.86 43.11
C ALA A 49 3.95 15.34 43.21
N LYS A 50 4.38 14.94 44.39
CA LYS A 50 4.83 13.62 44.84
C LYS A 50 3.83 13.19 45.91
N GLN A 51 3.18 12.04 45.75
CA GLN A 51 2.40 11.34 46.79
C GLN A 51 2.43 9.85 46.42
N SER A 52 3.31 9.05 47.01
CA SER A 52 3.18 8.34 48.31
C SER A 52 2.17 7.19 48.24
N ALA A 53 2.71 5.98 48.21
CA ALA A 53 2.01 4.72 48.53
C ALA A 53 1.50 4.73 49.97
N PRO A 54 0.56 3.82 50.28
CA PRO A 54 0.93 2.79 51.24
C PRO A 54 0.51 1.36 50.86
N THR A 55 1.39 0.46 51.29
CA THR A 55 1.25 -0.96 51.60
C THR A 55 -0.07 -1.38 52.22
N SER A 56 -0.58 -2.57 51.85
CA SER A 56 -0.90 -3.62 52.82
C SER A 56 -1.23 -4.94 52.12
N ASP A 57 -0.49 -5.96 52.54
CA ASP A 57 -0.71 -7.37 52.32
C ASP A 57 -2.04 -7.82 52.96
N VAL A 58 -2.82 -8.65 52.25
CA VAL A 58 -3.78 -9.59 52.87
C VAL A 58 -3.88 -10.85 52.00
N GLU A 59 -3.20 -11.89 52.47
CA GLU A 59 -3.77 -13.21 52.76
C GLU A 59 -4.41 -14.03 51.63
N SER A 60 -3.64 -15.03 51.22
CA SER A 60 -4.03 -16.27 50.56
C SER A 60 -5.00 -17.13 51.40
N MET A 61 -6.11 -17.59 50.81
CA MET A 61 -6.73 -18.87 51.19
C MET A 61 -7.46 -19.55 50.01
N PRO A 62 -7.56 -20.90 50.02
CA PRO A 62 -7.91 -21.72 48.86
C PRO A 62 -9.41 -22.06 48.81
N MET A 63 -9.95 -22.28 47.61
CA MET A 63 -11.28 -22.87 47.44
C MET A 63 -11.18 -24.17 46.64
N ALA A 64 -11.65 -25.23 47.30
CA ALA A 64 -11.77 -26.59 46.79
C ALA A 64 -12.97 -26.75 45.84
N ALA A 65 -12.81 -27.63 44.85
CA ALA A 65 -13.92 -28.26 44.10
C ALA A 65 -14.68 -29.26 45.01
N PRO A 66 -15.97 -29.56 44.77
CA PRO A 66 -16.38 -30.68 43.89
C PRO A 66 -17.84 -30.53 43.35
N PRO A 67 -18.58 -31.58 42.91
CA PRO A 67 -18.28 -32.69 42.00
C PRO A 67 -19.18 -32.73 40.74
N ILE A 68 -18.81 -33.61 39.82
CA ILE A 68 -19.59 -34.09 38.67
C ILE A 68 -20.77 -34.97 39.14
N GLN A 69 -21.98 -34.75 38.60
CA GLN A 69 -23.04 -35.77 38.56
C GLN A 69 -23.65 -35.89 37.15
N ARG A 70 -23.77 -37.14 36.71
CA ARG A 70 -24.48 -37.63 35.52
C ARG A 70 -25.99 -37.73 35.81
N GLY A 71 -26.79 -37.56 34.77
CA GLY A 71 -28.20 -38.02 34.66
C GLY A 71 -28.75 -37.53 33.31
N GLU A 72 -28.74 -38.36 32.27
CA GLU A 72 -29.85 -39.20 31.79
C GLU A 72 -31.09 -38.44 31.28
N VAL A 73 -31.22 -38.45 29.94
CA VAL A 73 -32.40 -38.75 29.11
C VAL A 73 -33.79 -38.40 29.69
N SER A 74 -34.54 -37.53 29.01
CA SER A 74 -35.89 -37.85 28.50
C SER A 74 -36.52 -36.71 27.67
N THR A 75 -37.35 -37.16 26.75
CA THR A 75 -38.06 -36.53 25.63
C THR A 75 -39.30 -35.72 26.01
N SER A 76 -39.55 -34.60 25.32
CA SER A 76 -40.89 -34.11 24.86
C SER A 76 -40.71 -32.75 24.17
N SER A 77 -40.97 -32.62 22.86
CA SER A 77 -42.28 -32.24 22.28
C SER A 77 -42.84 -30.90 22.80
N THR A 78 -42.63 -29.80 22.06
CA THR A 78 -43.67 -28.76 21.81
C THR A 78 -43.29 -27.79 20.68
N ALA A 79 -44.18 -27.72 19.67
CA ALA A 79 -44.61 -26.63 18.78
C ALA A 79 -43.66 -25.52 18.22
N PRO A 80 -43.93 -25.04 16.98
CA PRO A 80 -43.11 -24.06 16.26
C PRO A 80 -43.42 -22.60 16.63
N PHE A 81 -42.38 -21.79 16.79
CA PHE A 81 -42.46 -20.33 16.89
C PHE A 81 -42.55 -19.69 15.49
N SER A 82 -43.66 -18.98 15.24
CA SER A 82 -43.81 -18.06 14.11
C SER A 82 -43.13 -16.73 14.42
N LEU A 83 -42.15 -16.36 13.59
CA LEU A 83 -41.54 -15.02 13.57
C LEU A 83 -42.29 -14.12 12.58
N ASN A 84 -43.08 -13.19 13.12
CA ASN A 84 -43.61 -12.03 12.41
C ASN A 84 -42.47 -11.03 12.17
N ALA A 85 -42.00 -10.93 10.93
CA ALA A 85 -41.08 -9.86 10.50
C ALA A 85 -41.89 -8.79 9.75
N SER A 86 -42.22 -7.70 10.44
CA SER A 86 -42.78 -6.49 9.86
C SER A 86 -41.71 -5.77 9.03
N LYS A 87 -41.97 -5.65 7.73
CA LYS A 87 -41.22 -4.79 6.80
C LYS A 87 -41.59 -3.33 7.07
N THR A 88 -40.63 -2.53 7.52
CA THR A 88 -40.68 -1.08 7.35
C THR A 88 -39.64 -0.71 6.31
N GLN A 89 -40.11 -0.39 5.10
CA GLN A 89 -39.31 0.20 4.04
C GLN A 89 -39.11 1.68 4.36
N GLU A 90 -37.87 2.08 4.64
CA GLU A 90 -37.48 3.48 4.57
C GLU A 90 -36.65 3.69 3.30
N ASN A 91 -37.28 4.39 2.37
CA ASN A 91 -36.76 4.72 1.05
C ASN A 91 -36.08 6.09 1.14
N THR A 92 -34.76 6.11 1.19
CA THR A 92 -33.97 7.34 0.97
C THR A 92 -32.89 7.06 -0.05
N THR A 93 -33.27 7.16 -1.32
CA THR A 93 -32.34 7.05 -2.45
C THR A 93 -31.58 8.37 -2.58
N ILE A 94 -30.35 8.43 -2.05
CA ILE A 94 -29.39 9.47 -2.40
C ILE A 94 -28.79 9.11 -3.77
N PRO A 95 -28.84 9.98 -4.78
CA PRO A 95 -28.23 9.70 -6.08
C PRO A 95 -26.71 9.62 -5.94
N ARG A 96 -26.17 8.40 -6.09
CA ARG A 96 -24.72 8.18 -6.24
C ARG A 96 -24.30 8.60 -7.66
N PRO A 97 -23.17 9.29 -7.84
CA PRO A 97 -22.62 9.51 -9.17
C PRO A 97 -22.35 8.14 -9.82
N ALA A 98 -22.94 7.92 -10.99
CA ALA A 98 -22.74 6.70 -11.75
C ALA A 98 -21.28 6.65 -12.24
N PHE A 99 -20.51 5.70 -11.73
CA PHE A 99 -19.20 5.36 -12.26
C PHE A 99 -19.38 4.76 -13.66
N ASN A 100 -19.39 5.61 -14.69
CA ASN A 100 -19.59 5.18 -16.07
C ASN A 100 -18.31 4.57 -16.64
N LEU A 101 -18.06 3.31 -16.29
CA LEU A 101 -17.27 2.43 -17.14
C LEU A 101 -18.14 2.08 -18.36
N ASN A 102 -18.11 2.91 -19.40
CA ASN A 102 -18.84 2.67 -20.65
C ASN A 102 -18.68 1.20 -21.08
N ALA A 103 -19.77 0.44 -20.90
CA ALA A 103 -19.85 -1.00 -21.05
C ALA A 103 -20.31 -1.41 -22.45
N THR A 104 -19.91 -0.68 -23.48
CA THR A 104 -20.30 -0.94 -24.88
C THR A 104 -19.11 -1.40 -25.70
N LYS A 105 -18.79 -2.68 -25.49
CA LYS A 105 -18.07 -3.67 -26.33
C LYS A 105 -17.35 -4.67 -25.41
N PHE A 106 -18.13 -5.42 -24.64
CA PHE A 106 -17.64 -6.55 -23.85
C PHE A 106 -18.48 -7.77 -24.18
N THR A 107 -18.30 -8.27 -25.40
CA THR A 107 -18.81 -9.59 -25.79
C THR A 107 -17.80 -10.24 -26.73
N GLN A 108 -17.39 -11.46 -26.35
CA GLN A 108 -16.67 -12.48 -27.12
C GLN A 108 -15.15 -12.30 -27.31
N GLY A 109 -14.41 -13.21 -26.69
CA GLY A 109 -12.96 -13.36 -26.82
C GLY A 109 -12.27 -14.01 -25.62
N ALA A 110 -12.89 -15.00 -24.97
CA ALA A 110 -12.20 -15.85 -23.98
C ALA A 110 -12.61 -17.30 -24.25
N GLN A 111 -12.15 -17.83 -25.39
CA GLN A 111 -12.12 -19.26 -25.63
C GLN A 111 -10.75 -19.80 -25.18
N GLN A 112 -10.82 -20.70 -24.20
CA GLN A 112 -9.92 -21.84 -23.96
C GLN A 112 -8.42 -21.59 -24.20
N ALA A 113 -7.70 -21.26 -23.13
CA ALA A 113 -6.29 -21.61 -23.04
C ALA A 113 -6.20 -23.00 -22.40
N ASP A 114 -5.70 -23.95 -23.18
CA ASP A 114 -5.44 -25.33 -22.83
C ASP A 114 -4.63 -25.45 -21.53
N THR A 115 -5.14 -26.25 -20.60
CA THR A 115 -4.42 -26.63 -19.38
C THR A 115 -3.49 -27.79 -19.70
N GLN A 116 -2.39 -27.51 -20.38
CA GLN A 116 -1.26 -28.43 -20.44
C GLN A 116 -0.37 -28.18 -19.21
N LEU A 117 -0.45 -29.11 -18.25
CA LEU A 117 0.49 -29.22 -17.14
C LEU A 117 1.89 -29.43 -17.74
N ILE A 118 2.74 -28.41 -17.71
CA ILE A 118 4.14 -28.51 -18.17
C ILE A 118 4.91 -29.37 -17.14
N PRO A 119 5.38 -30.58 -17.49
CA PRO A 119 6.31 -31.33 -16.66
C PRO A 119 7.70 -30.70 -16.82
N GLY A 120 8.31 -30.25 -15.72
CA GLY A 120 9.64 -29.64 -15.76
C GLY A 120 9.68 -28.16 -15.39
N ALA A 121 8.84 -27.73 -14.43
CA ALA A 121 9.04 -26.44 -13.78
C ALA A 121 10.52 -26.33 -13.34
N PRO A 122 11.26 -25.29 -13.77
CA PRO A 122 12.68 -25.17 -13.44
C PRO A 122 12.81 -25.17 -11.92
N LYS A 123 13.69 -26.05 -11.41
CA LYS A 123 14.04 -26.07 -10.00
C LYS A 123 14.58 -24.68 -9.66
N PHE A 124 14.02 -24.10 -8.61
CA PHE A 124 14.36 -22.77 -8.13
C PHE A 124 15.83 -22.75 -7.70
N ASP A 125 16.67 -22.02 -8.43
CA ASP A 125 18.08 -21.90 -8.08
C ASP A 125 18.26 -20.82 -7.02
N VAL A 126 18.43 -21.26 -5.77
CA VAL A 126 18.70 -20.41 -4.60
C VAL A 126 19.98 -19.59 -4.80
N SER A 127 20.89 -20.04 -5.68
CA SER A 127 22.13 -19.32 -5.95
C SER A 127 21.92 -18.03 -6.74
N ALA A 128 20.78 -17.83 -7.43
CA ALA A 128 20.44 -16.55 -8.05
C ALA A 128 20.24 -15.41 -7.03
N PHE A 129 20.00 -15.73 -5.75
CA PHE A 129 19.96 -14.74 -4.67
C PHE A 129 21.35 -14.39 -4.11
N GLN A 130 22.39 -15.14 -4.47
CA GLN A 130 23.71 -15.06 -3.83
C GLN A 130 24.91 -15.03 -4.79
N GLN A 131 24.74 -15.33 -6.08
CA GLN A 131 25.83 -15.37 -7.06
C GLN A 131 25.72 -14.22 -8.05
N ALA A 132 26.78 -13.40 -8.07
CA ALA A 132 27.37 -12.58 -9.14
C ALA A 132 26.44 -11.74 -10.07
N PRO A 133 26.90 -10.57 -10.54
CA PRO A 133 26.00 -9.60 -11.11
C PRO A 133 25.46 -10.04 -12.48
N LEU A 134 24.14 -10.23 -12.56
CA LEU A 134 23.41 -10.27 -13.83
C LEU A 134 23.67 -8.94 -14.54
N ALA A 135 23.99 -8.99 -15.84
CA ALA A 135 24.31 -7.83 -16.68
C ALA A 135 23.11 -6.91 -16.98
N GLY A 136 22.24 -6.69 -16.00
CA GLY A 136 21.21 -5.67 -16.00
C GLY A 136 21.51 -4.64 -14.92
N ASN A 137 21.41 -3.35 -15.25
CA ASN A 137 21.70 -2.22 -14.37
C ASN A 137 20.86 -2.15 -13.07
N ALA A 138 20.00 -3.13 -12.78
CA ALA A 138 19.18 -3.21 -11.57
C ALA A 138 19.98 -3.56 -10.29
N GLN A 139 21.22 -4.06 -10.41
CA GLN A 139 22.01 -4.48 -9.23
C GLN A 139 22.81 -3.38 -8.54
N LYS A 140 22.84 -2.17 -9.10
CA LYS A 140 23.18 -0.98 -8.33
C LYS A 140 21.88 -0.29 -7.93
N GLN A 141 21.05 -0.97 -7.12
CA GLN A 141 20.07 -0.22 -6.35
C GLN A 141 20.88 0.79 -5.53
N ALA A 142 20.68 2.07 -5.84
CA ALA A 142 21.35 3.13 -5.11
C ALA A 142 21.08 2.90 -3.62
N PRO A 143 22.09 3.08 -2.74
CA PRO A 143 21.84 3.17 -1.31
C PRO A 143 20.65 4.10 -1.11
N LEU A 144 19.72 3.73 -0.22
CA LEU A 144 18.55 4.56 0.08
C LEU A 144 18.98 6.03 0.13
N THR A 145 18.32 6.88 -0.66
CA THR A 145 18.60 8.31 -0.69
C THR A 145 18.17 8.86 0.67
N GLY A 146 19.13 9.00 1.59
CA GLY A 146 18.90 9.29 3.01
C GLY A 146 19.34 8.19 4.00
N GLY A 147 19.84 7.06 3.51
CA GLY A 147 20.49 5.99 4.29
C GLY A 147 19.71 5.57 5.54
N VAL A 148 20.37 5.65 6.70
CA VAL A 148 19.82 5.29 8.01
C VAL A 148 18.59 6.12 8.38
N GLN A 149 18.54 7.40 7.99
CA GLN A 149 17.41 8.28 8.32
C GLN A 149 16.12 7.82 7.62
N ALA A 150 16.22 7.34 6.39
CA ALA A 150 15.10 6.80 5.63
C ALA A 150 14.50 5.55 6.32
N LEU A 151 15.36 4.65 6.81
CA LEU A 151 14.94 3.46 7.54
C LEU A 151 14.31 3.78 8.90
N LYS A 152 14.87 4.78 9.61
CA LYS A 152 14.27 5.29 10.85
C LYS A 152 12.89 5.91 10.63
N LEU A 153 12.68 6.56 9.48
CA LEU A 153 11.35 7.09 9.13
C LEU A 153 10.34 5.95 8.99
N LEU A 154 10.69 4.88 8.28
CA LEU A 154 9.82 3.70 8.14
C LEU A 154 9.50 3.06 9.50
N ALA A 155 10.47 2.98 10.41
CA ALA A 155 10.28 2.39 11.74
C ALA A 155 9.24 3.12 12.63
N ASN A 156 8.90 4.38 12.30
CA ASN A 156 7.85 5.13 12.98
C ASN A 156 6.43 4.69 12.58
N TYR A 157 6.31 3.83 11.56
CA TYR A 157 5.04 3.28 11.10
C TYR A 157 4.87 1.83 11.57
N ASP A 158 3.62 1.41 11.66
CA ASP A 158 3.28 -0.01 11.60
C ASP A 158 3.27 -0.42 10.12
N ILE A 159 4.19 -1.27 9.71
CA ILE A 159 4.39 -1.61 8.29
C ILE A 159 3.70 -2.92 8.00
N GLU A 160 2.90 -2.92 6.94
CA GLU A 160 2.22 -4.12 6.45
C GLU A 160 2.36 -4.21 4.94
N LEU A 161 2.62 -5.42 4.44
CA LEU A 161 2.78 -5.71 3.02
C LEU A 161 1.74 -6.74 2.59
N ILE A 162 0.88 -6.38 1.65
CA ILE A 162 -0.08 -7.26 0.98
C ILE A 162 0.48 -7.60 -0.40
N VAL A 163 0.68 -8.88 -0.72
CA VAL A 163 1.31 -9.34 -1.95
C VAL A 163 0.38 -10.26 -2.72
N ASP A 164 0.18 -9.95 -3.99
CA ASP A 164 -0.55 -10.78 -4.93
C ASP A 164 0.19 -12.11 -5.18
N GLU A 165 -0.51 -13.22 -4.97
CA GLU A 165 -0.08 -14.61 -5.19
C GLU A 165 -0.95 -15.29 -6.27
N SER A 166 -1.58 -14.51 -7.14
CA SER A 166 -2.36 -15.05 -8.24
C SER A 166 -1.48 -15.60 -9.35
N LEU A 167 -2.04 -16.44 -10.23
CA LEU A 167 -1.28 -17.05 -11.34
C LEU A 167 -0.62 -16.06 -12.30
N SER A 168 -1.11 -14.81 -12.41
CA SER A 168 -0.49 -13.79 -13.28
C SER A 168 0.89 -13.37 -12.80
N MET A 169 1.18 -13.55 -11.50
CA MET A 169 2.48 -13.27 -10.90
C MET A 169 3.61 -14.19 -11.38
N ARG A 170 3.27 -15.27 -12.10
CA ARG A 170 4.24 -16.17 -12.76
C ARG A 170 4.86 -15.60 -14.03
N ARG A 171 4.30 -14.52 -14.59
CA ARG A 171 4.79 -13.92 -15.84
C ARG A 171 6.21 -13.39 -15.68
N MET A 172 7.06 -13.67 -16.68
CA MET A 172 8.50 -13.36 -16.70
C MET A 172 8.78 -12.02 -17.39
N ASP A 173 8.13 -10.95 -16.94
CA ASP A 173 8.20 -9.62 -17.55
C ASP A 173 8.79 -8.54 -16.63
N CYS A 174 9.46 -8.96 -15.55
CA CYS A 174 10.20 -8.06 -14.66
C CYS A 174 11.68 -7.93 -15.07
N PRO A 175 12.38 -6.87 -14.62
CA PRO A 175 13.79 -6.65 -14.90
C PRO A 175 14.65 -7.89 -14.63
N GLY A 176 15.60 -8.17 -15.53
CA GLY A 176 16.43 -9.38 -15.47
C GLY A 176 15.74 -10.66 -15.94
N GLY A 177 14.58 -10.56 -16.59
CA GLY A 177 13.81 -11.71 -17.05
C GLY A 177 13.19 -12.50 -15.90
N LEU A 178 12.99 -11.86 -14.74
CA LEU A 178 12.42 -12.49 -13.56
C LEU A 178 10.90 -12.57 -13.66
N SER A 179 10.31 -13.53 -12.94
CA SER A 179 8.87 -13.50 -12.70
C SER A 179 8.50 -12.32 -11.81
N ARG A 180 7.26 -11.83 -11.93
CA ARG A 180 6.71 -10.79 -11.04
C ARG A 180 6.85 -11.20 -9.57
N TRP A 181 6.56 -12.47 -9.26
CA TRP A 181 6.74 -13.05 -7.93
C TRP A 181 8.20 -13.03 -7.45
N ASN A 182 9.14 -13.50 -8.28
CA ASN A 182 10.55 -13.55 -7.90
C ASN A 182 11.13 -12.15 -7.69
N TRP A 183 10.78 -11.21 -8.58
CA TRP A 183 11.18 -9.82 -8.46
C TRP A 183 10.63 -9.19 -7.18
N CYS A 184 9.35 -9.43 -6.87
CA CYS A 184 8.73 -9.00 -5.62
C CYS A 184 9.45 -9.58 -4.39
N GLY A 185 9.74 -10.88 -4.40
CA GLY A 185 10.43 -11.56 -3.30
C GLY A 185 11.84 -11.03 -3.04
N MET A 186 12.58 -10.68 -4.09
CA MET A 186 13.86 -10.00 -3.96
C MET A 186 13.71 -8.65 -3.25
N GLN A 187 12.74 -7.82 -3.67
CA GLN A 187 12.51 -6.52 -3.06
C GLN A 187 12.03 -6.61 -1.61
N ALA A 188 11.07 -7.50 -1.33
CA ALA A 188 10.52 -7.71 0.01
C ALA A 188 11.60 -8.27 0.96
N GLY A 189 12.42 -9.22 0.51
CA GLY A 189 13.53 -9.75 1.28
C GLY A 189 14.60 -8.69 1.59
N GLN A 190 14.91 -7.81 0.64
CA GLN A 190 15.80 -6.67 0.86
C GLN A 190 15.23 -5.68 1.88
N LEU A 191 13.95 -5.32 1.75
CA LEU A 191 13.25 -4.47 2.70
C LEU A 191 13.29 -5.07 4.12
N ALA A 192 12.98 -6.36 4.26
CA ALA A 192 13.03 -7.07 5.53
C ALA A 192 14.41 -6.99 6.20
N LYS A 193 15.47 -7.27 5.45
CA LYS A 193 16.86 -7.19 5.93
C LYS A 193 17.23 -5.77 6.38
N GLN A 194 16.79 -4.76 5.63
CA GLN A 194 17.07 -3.35 5.95
C GLN A 194 16.30 -2.87 7.19
N LEU A 195 15.07 -3.36 7.40
CA LEU A 195 14.22 -2.98 8.53
C LEU A 195 14.54 -3.73 9.82
N ALA A 196 15.13 -4.93 9.74
CA ALA A 196 15.40 -5.78 10.91
C ALA A 196 16.09 -5.07 12.10
N PRO A 197 17.06 -4.15 11.90
CA PRO A 197 17.68 -3.43 13.01
C PRO A 197 16.76 -2.41 13.71
N TYR A 198 15.68 -1.97 13.05
CA TYR A 198 14.82 -0.87 13.50
C TYR A 198 13.43 -1.34 13.92
N VAL A 199 12.95 -2.45 13.35
CA VAL A 199 11.62 -3.00 13.60
C VAL A 199 11.75 -4.36 14.29
N ARG A 200 11.84 -4.35 15.63
CA ARG A 200 12.14 -5.54 16.45
C ARG A 200 11.18 -6.71 16.22
N ASN A 201 9.91 -6.42 15.97
CA ASN A 201 8.88 -7.43 15.78
C ASN A 201 8.64 -7.75 14.29
N GLY A 202 9.52 -7.34 13.38
CA GLY A 202 9.28 -7.50 11.94
C GLY A 202 8.09 -6.66 11.44
N PHE A 203 7.64 -6.96 10.22
CA PHE A 203 6.44 -6.36 9.63
C PHE A 203 5.41 -7.45 9.33
N THR A 204 4.14 -7.08 9.11
CA THR A 204 3.14 -8.08 8.73
C THR A 204 3.15 -8.29 7.23
N LEU A 205 3.26 -9.54 6.79
CA LEU A 205 3.14 -9.92 5.39
C LEU A 205 1.80 -10.63 5.18
N THR A 206 1.09 -10.32 4.11
CA THR A 206 -0.18 -10.95 3.76
C THR A 206 -0.10 -11.34 2.29
N THR A 207 -0.33 -12.61 1.95
CA THR A 207 -0.50 -13.01 0.55
C THR A 207 -1.96 -13.06 0.19
N PHE A 208 -2.31 -12.79 -1.07
CA PHE A 208 -3.69 -12.92 -1.52
C PHE A 208 -3.81 -13.35 -2.98
N ALA A 209 -4.88 -14.07 -3.27
CA ALA A 209 -5.31 -14.45 -4.61
C ALA A 209 -6.81 -14.75 -4.55
N GLY A 210 -7.25 -16.01 -4.58
CA GLY A 210 -8.65 -16.36 -4.32
C GLY A 210 -9.05 -16.25 -2.85
N GLY A 211 -8.09 -16.46 -1.95
CA GLY A 211 -8.16 -16.21 -0.51
C GLY A 211 -6.94 -15.40 -0.07
N TYR A 212 -6.67 -15.33 1.23
CA TYR A 212 -5.47 -14.66 1.74
C TYR A 212 -4.93 -15.35 3.00
N GLU A 213 -3.63 -15.18 3.24
CA GLU A 213 -2.93 -15.69 4.42
C GLU A 213 -2.13 -14.55 5.07
N VAL A 214 -2.10 -14.53 6.40
CA VAL A 214 -1.43 -13.49 7.19
C VAL A 214 -0.26 -14.08 7.96
N TYR A 215 0.89 -13.44 7.79
CA TYR A 215 2.17 -13.77 8.40
C TYR A 215 2.60 -12.60 9.29
N ASP A 216 2.07 -12.58 10.52
CA ASP A 216 2.44 -11.57 11.51
C ASP A 216 3.92 -11.71 11.90
N HIS A 217 4.56 -10.59 12.21
CA HIS A 217 5.95 -10.54 12.67
C HIS A 217 6.98 -11.21 11.73
N SER A 218 6.82 -11.01 10.43
CA SER A 218 7.66 -11.65 9.42
C SER A 218 9.12 -11.18 9.53
N THR A 219 10.02 -12.14 9.77
CA THR A 219 11.48 -11.94 9.73
C THR A 219 12.00 -12.04 8.28
N PRO A 220 13.24 -11.59 7.99
CA PRO A 220 13.84 -11.79 6.67
C PRO A 220 13.81 -13.24 6.18
N GLU A 221 14.00 -14.20 7.08
CA GLU A 221 13.96 -15.63 6.80
C GLU A 221 12.56 -16.09 6.41
N ASN A 222 11.53 -15.65 7.16
CA ASN A 222 10.12 -15.96 6.86
C ASN A 222 9.73 -15.41 5.48
N VAL A 223 10.13 -14.17 5.19
CA VAL A 223 9.88 -13.54 3.88
C VAL A 223 10.55 -14.35 2.78
N MET A 224 11.83 -14.69 2.92
CA MET A 224 12.55 -15.49 1.92
C MET A 224 11.90 -16.87 1.71
N HIS A 225 11.50 -17.53 2.80
CA HIS A 225 10.86 -18.83 2.75
C HIS A 225 9.52 -18.79 2.00
N LEU A 226 8.68 -17.77 2.25
CA LEU A 226 7.42 -17.58 1.54
C LEU A 226 7.66 -17.48 0.02
N PHE A 227 8.57 -16.61 -0.39
CA PHE A 227 8.80 -16.39 -1.82
C PHE A 227 9.47 -17.58 -2.53
N GLN A 228 10.15 -18.45 -1.78
CA GLN A 228 10.72 -19.71 -2.29
C GLN A 228 9.67 -20.82 -2.45
N ASN A 229 8.55 -20.73 -1.75
CA ASN A 229 7.51 -21.77 -1.71
C ASN A 229 6.13 -21.19 -2.07
N PRO A 230 5.95 -20.62 -3.28
CA PRO A 230 4.68 -20.01 -3.66
C PRO A 230 3.54 -21.02 -3.77
N MET A 231 2.38 -20.64 -3.27
CA MET A 231 1.12 -21.36 -3.39
C MET A 231 0.17 -20.62 -4.32
N PHE A 232 0.57 -20.47 -5.58
CA PHE A 232 -0.24 -19.73 -6.56
C PHE A 232 -1.67 -20.29 -6.67
N SER A 233 -2.65 -19.38 -6.64
CA SER A 233 -4.05 -19.76 -6.79
C SER A 233 -4.79 -18.87 -7.80
N LEU A 234 -6.01 -19.28 -8.14
CA LEU A 234 -6.88 -18.54 -9.06
C LEU A 234 -7.58 -17.39 -8.35
N GLY A 235 -7.83 -16.30 -9.09
CA GLY A 235 -8.53 -15.13 -8.59
C GLY A 235 -7.61 -14.08 -7.98
N THR A 236 -8.17 -12.90 -7.74
CA THR A 236 -7.43 -11.71 -7.26
C THR A 236 -8.37 -10.89 -6.37
N ARG A 237 -8.78 -11.48 -5.24
CA ARG A 237 -9.70 -10.90 -4.24
C ARG A 237 -8.95 -10.04 -3.24
N MET A 238 -8.73 -8.80 -3.61
CA MET A 238 -7.95 -7.84 -2.84
C MET A 238 -8.74 -7.17 -1.71
N SER A 239 -10.06 -7.05 -1.83
CA SER A 239 -10.88 -6.31 -0.86
C SER A 239 -10.83 -6.94 0.53
N GLN A 240 -10.81 -8.27 0.60
CA GLN A 240 -10.82 -9.01 1.87
C GLN A 240 -9.55 -8.81 2.71
N PRO A 241 -8.32 -9.07 2.21
CA PRO A 241 -7.11 -8.81 2.98
C PRO A 241 -6.97 -7.31 3.31
N LEU A 242 -7.34 -6.43 2.38
CA LEU A 242 -7.28 -4.98 2.60
C LEU A 242 -8.19 -4.54 3.77
N GLU A 243 -9.44 -5.01 3.77
CA GLU A 243 -10.41 -4.73 4.82
C GLU A 243 -9.97 -5.31 6.17
N ASP A 244 -9.49 -6.56 6.19
CA ASP A 244 -9.01 -7.21 7.41
C ASP A 244 -7.84 -6.43 8.04
N ARG A 245 -6.84 -6.07 7.24
CA ARG A 245 -5.67 -5.31 7.72
C ARG A 245 -6.04 -3.93 8.26
N LEU A 246 -6.91 -3.20 7.55
CA LEU A 246 -7.41 -1.90 8.01
C LEU A 246 -8.25 -2.04 9.29
N ASN A 247 -9.10 -3.05 9.38
CA ASN A 247 -9.89 -3.34 10.58
C ASN A 247 -9.01 -3.68 11.77
N ASN A 248 -8.01 -4.53 11.58
CA ASN A 248 -7.03 -4.90 12.59
C ASN A 248 -6.32 -3.66 13.14
N PHE A 249 -5.85 -2.76 12.27
CA PHE A 249 -5.26 -1.49 12.67
C PHE A 249 -6.22 -0.64 13.50
N PHE A 250 -7.44 -0.39 13.02
CA PHE A 250 -8.40 0.46 13.75
C PHE A 250 -8.82 -0.12 15.10
N ASN A 251 -8.87 -1.45 15.22
CA ASN A 251 -9.17 -2.15 16.47
C ASN A 251 -8.02 -2.03 17.48
N LYS A 252 -6.77 -2.05 17.00
CA LYS A 252 -5.56 -2.00 17.83
C LYS A 252 -4.95 -0.61 17.99
N ARG A 253 -5.46 0.43 17.30
CA ARG A 253 -4.82 1.76 17.20
C ARG A 253 -4.47 2.41 18.54
N GLN A 254 -5.26 2.19 19.58
CA GLN A 254 -4.98 2.72 20.93
C GLN A 254 -3.73 2.09 21.56
N SER A 255 -3.42 0.84 21.19
CA SER A 255 -2.26 0.09 21.68
C SER A 255 -1.02 0.20 20.79
N ILE A 256 -1.19 0.36 19.46
CA ILE A 256 -0.07 0.43 18.50
C ILE A 256 0.66 1.78 18.58
N GLY A 257 -0.08 2.88 18.78
CA GLY A 257 0.48 4.23 18.95
C GLY A 257 1.23 4.79 17.73
N ARG A 258 1.17 4.12 16.58
CA ARG A 258 1.86 4.48 15.33
C ARG A 258 0.88 4.44 14.16
N PRO A 259 1.05 5.29 13.13
CA PRO A 259 0.27 5.23 11.91
C PRO A 259 0.56 3.97 11.10
N LEU A 260 -0.42 3.53 10.30
CA LEU A 260 -0.28 2.36 9.41
C LEU A 260 0.32 2.79 8.06
N LEU A 261 1.37 2.09 7.64
CA LEU A 261 1.88 2.11 6.27
C LEU A 261 1.59 0.76 5.61
N LEU A 262 0.56 0.72 4.77
CA LEU A 262 0.11 -0.47 4.08
C LEU A 262 0.58 -0.45 2.62
N ALA A 263 1.44 -1.39 2.25
CA ALA A 263 1.94 -1.55 0.90
C ALA A 263 1.19 -2.69 0.21
N VAL A 264 0.64 -2.47 -0.97
CA VAL A 264 -0.05 -3.51 -1.77
C VAL A 264 0.72 -3.72 -3.07
N ILE A 265 1.27 -4.91 -3.28
CA ILE A 265 1.98 -5.30 -4.50
C ILE A 265 1.05 -6.18 -5.33
N THR A 266 0.71 -5.73 -6.54
CA THR A 266 -0.22 -6.44 -7.44
C THR A 266 0.11 -6.13 -8.89
N ASP A 267 -0.32 -7.00 -9.79
CA ASP A 267 0.00 -6.89 -11.21
C ASP A 267 -1.16 -6.51 -12.13
N GLY A 268 -2.33 -6.21 -11.55
CA GLY A 268 -3.51 -5.90 -12.34
C GLY A 268 -4.76 -5.54 -11.55
N VAL A 269 -5.89 -5.62 -12.24
CA VAL A 269 -7.21 -5.32 -11.69
C VAL A 269 -7.71 -6.51 -10.85
N PRO A 270 -8.21 -6.26 -9.62
CA PRO A 270 -8.86 -7.27 -8.81
C PRO A 270 -10.03 -7.95 -9.55
N ALA A 271 -10.24 -9.23 -9.27
CA ALA A 271 -11.28 -10.05 -9.88
C ALA A 271 -12.07 -10.80 -8.80
N PRO A 272 -13.41 -10.98 -8.94
CA PRO A 272 -14.25 -10.79 -10.14
C PRO A 272 -14.61 -9.32 -10.44
N LYS A 273 -15.45 -9.06 -11.46
CA LYS A 273 -15.83 -7.69 -11.93
C LYS A 273 -16.31 -6.73 -10.83
N ARG A 274 -16.85 -7.25 -9.72
CA ARG A 274 -17.30 -6.45 -8.57
C ARG A 274 -16.16 -6.01 -7.65
N GLU A 275 -15.05 -6.76 -7.64
CA GLU A 275 -13.92 -6.59 -6.73
C GLU A 275 -13.31 -5.18 -6.74
N PRO A 276 -13.09 -4.52 -7.91
CA PRO A 276 -12.57 -3.14 -7.94
C PRO A 276 -13.43 -2.14 -7.16
N PHE A 277 -14.75 -2.30 -7.18
CA PHE A 277 -15.68 -1.43 -6.43
C PHE A 277 -15.59 -1.70 -4.93
N LEU A 278 -15.43 -2.97 -4.53
CA LEU A 278 -15.26 -3.33 -3.12
C LEU A 278 -13.96 -2.78 -2.55
N VAL A 279 -12.86 -2.81 -3.33
CA VAL A 279 -11.59 -2.21 -2.93
C VAL A 279 -11.74 -0.70 -2.69
N ALA A 280 -12.39 0.01 -3.62
CA ALA A 280 -12.65 1.45 -3.46
C ALA A 280 -13.54 1.73 -2.23
N ASP A 281 -14.62 0.98 -2.03
CA ASP A 281 -15.51 1.10 -0.87
C ASP A 281 -14.75 0.89 0.45
N VAL A 282 -13.88 -0.12 0.53
CA VAL A 282 -13.04 -0.41 1.70
C VAL A 282 -12.14 0.77 2.03
N LEU A 283 -11.44 1.32 1.04
CA LEU A 283 -10.55 2.47 1.23
C LEU A 283 -11.32 3.73 1.66
N ILE A 284 -12.43 4.03 0.99
CA ILE A 284 -13.31 5.17 1.35
C ILE A 284 -13.82 5.01 2.79
N ASN A 285 -14.29 3.82 3.16
CA ASN A 285 -14.79 3.55 4.52
C ASN A 285 -13.68 3.62 5.58
N ALA A 286 -12.44 3.25 5.23
CA ALA A 286 -11.30 3.44 6.12
C ALA A 286 -11.03 4.92 6.39
N THR A 287 -11.05 5.78 5.37
CA THR A 287 -10.86 7.23 5.57
C THR A 287 -11.94 7.85 6.47
N LYS A 288 -13.16 7.30 6.44
CA LYS A 288 -14.25 7.71 7.33
C LYS A 288 -13.95 7.47 8.81
N ARG A 289 -13.17 6.43 9.13
CA ARG A 289 -12.82 6.02 10.49
C ARG A 289 -11.53 6.66 11.02
N MET A 290 -10.74 7.28 10.14
CA MET A 290 -9.51 8.00 10.48
C MET A 290 -9.81 9.29 11.25
N ARG A 291 -8.93 9.62 12.19
CA ARG A 291 -8.93 10.87 12.97
C ARG A 291 -8.08 11.94 12.31
N ASP A 292 -6.94 11.53 11.75
CA ASP A 292 -6.00 12.38 11.02
C ASP A 292 -5.70 11.77 9.64
N ALA A 293 -5.36 12.61 8.66
CA ALA A 293 -4.92 12.19 7.34
C ALA A 293 -3.68 11.28 7.38
N LYS A 294 -2.89 11.38 8.46
CA LYS A 294 -1.66 10.61 8.66
C LYS A 294 -1.88 9.24 9.30
N ASP A 295 -3.11 8.91 9.74
CA ASP A 295 -3.36 7.65 10.46
C ASP A 295 -3.06 6.42 9.60
N VAL A 296 -3.35 6.51 8.29
CA VAL A 296 -3.18 5.41 7.33
C VAL A 296 -2.61 5.96 6.03
N THR A 297 -1.60 5.28 5.50
CA THR A 297 -1.07 5.50 4.15
C THR A 297 -1.07 4.17 3.41
N VAL A 298 -1.69 4.13 2.23
CA VAL A 298 -1.77 2.95 1.36
C VAL A 298 -0.96 3.20 0.09
N VAL A 299 0.01 2.34 -0.21
CA VAL A 299 0.85 2.46 -1.40
C VAL A 299 0.66 1.24 -2.28
N PHE A 300 0.10 1.43 -3.47
CA PHE A 300 0.01 0.40 -4.49
C PHE A 300 1.28 0.40 -5.33
N PHE A 301 1.91 -0.77 -5.41
CA PHE A 301 3.03 -1.06 -6.28
C PHE A 301 2.52 -1.90 -7.43
N GLN A 302 2.41 -1.27 -8.60
CA GLN A 302 2.04 -1.99 -9.80
C GLN A 302 3.24 -2.77 -10.33
N ILE A 303 3.10 -4.09 -10.43
CA ILE A 303 4.09 -4.96 -11.05
C ILE A 303 3.64 -5.37 -12.44
N GLY A 304 4.56 -5.38 -13.40
CA GLY A 304 4.21 -5.58 -14.80
C GLY A 304 3.66 -4.30 -15.44
N GLY A 305 4.33 -3.83 -16.50
CA GLY A 305 4.07 -2.52 -17.10
C GLY A 305 3.02 -2.51 -18.22
N ALA A 306 2.58 -3.67 -18.71
CA ALA A 306 1.75 -3.74 -19.92
C ALA A 306 0.23 -3.78 -19.67
N ASP A 307 -0.24 -3.90 -18.43
CA ASP A 307 -1.68 -3.98 -18.16
C ASP A 307 -2.31 -2.58 -18.01
N PHE A 308 -2.84 -2.07 -19.11
CA PHE A 308 -3.58 -0.80 -19.14
C PHE A 308 -4.79 -0.79 -18.20
N LYS A 309 -5.46 -1.93 -17.99
CA LYS A 309 -6.62 -1.99 -17.09
C LYS A 309 -6.17 -1.83 -15.65
N GLY A 310 -5.11 -2.53 -15.25
CA GLY A 310 -4.47 -2.39 -13.95
C GLY A 310 -4.04 -0.95 -13.68
N GLN A 311 -3.31 -0.34 -14.62
CA GLN A 311 -2.87 1.06 -14.52
C GLN A 311 -4.04 2.01 -14.30
N ARG A 312 -5.11 1.88 -15.11
CA ARG A 312 -6.27 2.75 -15.00
C ARG A 312 -6.97 2.60 -13.64
N PHE A 313 -7.11 1.38 -13.16
CA PHE A 313 -7.72 1.11 -11.85
C PHE A 313 -6.90 1.71 -10.71
N LEU A 314 -5.59 1.46 -10.67
CA LEU A 314 -4.72 1.98 -9.60
C LEU A 314 -4.59 3.51 -9.66
N ASN A 315 -4.55 4.11 -10.85
CA ASN A 315 -4.59 5.57 -11.00
C ASN A 315 -5.91 6.17 -10.50
N TYR A 316 -7.02 5.46 -10.67
CA TYR A 316 -8.29 5.87 -10.08
C TYR A 316 -8.27 5.76 -8.56
N LEU A 317 -7.68 4.72 -7.96
CA LEU A 317 -7.55 4.66 -6.51
C LEU A 317 -6.69 5.80 -5.93
N ASP A 318 -5.64 6.21 -6.63
CA ASP A 318 -4.76 7.33 -6.24
C ASP A 318 -5.50 8.68 -6.33
N ASN A 319 -6.20 8.95 -7.45
CA ASN A 319 -6.70 10.30 -7.73
C ASN A 319 -8.22 10.49 -7.57
N GLY A 320 -8.98 9.40 -7.49
CA GLY A 320 -10.44 9.41 -7.64
C GLY A 320 -11.24 9.30 -6.34
N LEU A 321 -10.67 8.72 -5.28
CA LEU A 321 -11.45 8.35 -4.10
C LEU A 321 -12.03 9.54 -3.34
N MET A 322 -11.35 10.70 -3.35
CA MET A 322 -11.86 11.94 -2.75
C MET A 322 -13.13 12.43 -3.43
N ALA A 323 -13.22 12.33 -4.77
CA ALA A 323 -14.42 12.68 -5.52
C ALA A 323 -15.60 11.74 -5.19
N ASP A 324 -15.30 10.51 -4.78
CA ASP A 324 -16.28 9.50 -4.39
C ASP A 324 -16.58 9.49 -2.87
N GLY A 325 -16.11 10.50 -2.14
CA GLY A 325 -16.47 10.73 -0.74
C GLY A 325 -15.51 10.15 0.29
N ALA A 326 -14.26 9.83 -0.10
CA ALA A 326 -13.18 9.68 0.87
C ALA A 326 -12.95 10.99 1.63
N ARG A 327 -12.62 10.90 2.93
CA ARG A 327 -12.33 12.08 3.77
C ARG A 327 -10.90 12.60 3.60
N PHE A 328 -9.98 11.71 3.27
CA PHE A 328 -8.56 11.97 3.16
C PHE A 328 -8.02 11.30 1.91
N ASP A 329 -7.05 11.95 1.28
CA ASP A 329 -6.21 11.33 0.26
C ASP A 329 -5.15 10.48 0.97
N ILE A 330 -5.26 9.16 0.82
CA ILE A 330 -4.43 8.18 1.55
C ILE A 330 -3.77 7.16 0.64
N VAL A 331 -4.04 7.19 -0.67
CA VAL A 331 -3.60 6.16 -1.61
C VAL A 331 -2.57 6.75 -2.54
N LYS A 332 -1.47 6.02 -2.78
CA LYS A 332 -0.48 6.36 -3.79
C LYS A 332 -0.29 5.19 -4.75
N ASN A 333 -0.29 5.45 -6.06
CA ASN A 333 0.15 4.47 -7.05
C ASN A 333 1.62 4.69 -7.44
N VAL A 334 2.41 3.63 -7.43
CA VAL A 334 3.80 3.61 -7.88
C VAL A 334 3.91 2.61 -9.04
N PRO A 335 4.12 3.09 -10.28
CA PRO A 335 4.20 2.22 -11.45
C PRO A 335 5.52 1.44 -11.49
N MET A 336 5.51 0.30 -12.19
CA MET A 336 6.64 -0.63 -12.28
C MET A 336 7.92 0.07 -12.76
N GLU A 337 7.84 0.98 -13.72
CA GLU A 337 8.98 1.69 -14.28
C GLU A 337 9.70 2.52 -13.21
N ARG A 338 8.93 3.19 -12.35
CA ARG A 338 9.47 3.93 -11.22
C ARG A 338 10.04 2.98 -10.18
N LEU A 339 9.27 1.96 -9.83
CA LEU A 339 9.64 1.00 -8.80
C LEU A 339 10.94 0.24 -9.15
N ALA A 340 11.12 -0.13 -10.41
CA ALA A 340 12.34 -0.78 -10.92
C ALA A 340 13.59 0.12 -10.82
N GLN A 341 13.42 1.44 -10.88
CA GLN A 341 14.53 2.40 -10.79
C GLN A 341 15.00 2.62 -9.35
N ILE A 342 14.06 2.74 -8.40
CA ILE A 342 14.37 3.17 -7.03
C ILE A 342 14.25 2.07 -5.97
N GLY A 343 13.56 0.97 -6.29
CA GLY A 343 13.29 -0.13 -5.37
C GLY A 343 12.15 0.13 -4.39
N LEU A 344 11.73 -0.93 -3.70
CA LEU A 344 10.56 -0.93 -2.80
C LEU A 344 10.75 -0.01 -1.59
N ALA A 345 11.86 -0.15 -0.87
CA ALA A 345 12.13 0.62 0.35
C ALA A 345 12.20 2.13 0.10
N GLN A 346 12.88 2.57 -0.97
CA GLN A 346 12.95 3.99 -1.32
C GLN A 346 11.57 4.51 -1.77
N SER A 347 10.80 3.69 -2.49
CA SER A 347 9.46 4.10 -2.92
C SER A 347 8.54 4.38 -1.73
N LEU A 348 8.56 3.52 -0.70
CA LEU A 348 7.80 3.74 0.54
C LEU A 348 8.20 5.04 1.24
N VAL A 349 9.50 5.31 1.35
CA VAL A 349 10.02 6.54 1.97
C VAL A 349 9.56 7.77 1.19
N ASN A 350 9.64 7.72 -0.14
CA ASN A 350 9.19 8.81 -1.01
C ASN A 350 7.68 9.05 -0.83
N SER A 351 6.86 7.99 -0.81
CA SER A 351 5.41 8.11 -0.60
C SER A 351 5.08 8.79 0.73
N ILE A 352 5.74 8.41 1.83
CA ILE A 352 5.54 9.07 3.14
C ILE A 352 5.90 10.55 3.08
N GLN A 353 7.02 10.89 2.45
CA GLN A 353 7.48 12.28 2.32
C GLN A 353 6.52 13.12 1.48
N GLU A 354 5.95 12.55 0.40
CA GLU A 354 4.94 13.20 -0.44
C GLU A 354 3.67 13.51 0.35
N PHE A 355 3.10 12.55 1.09
CA PHE A 355 1.94 12.79 1.95
C PHE A 355 2.22 13.81 3.05
N ALA A 356 3.42 13.75 3.66
CA ALA A 356 3.83 14.74 4.64
C ALA A 356 3.89 16.16 4.05
N ALA A 357 4.33 16.30 2.79
CA ALA A 357 4.35 17.59 2.10
C ALA A 357 2.94 18.08 1.74
N GLN A 358 2.06 17.21 1.24
CA GLN A 358 0.67 17.54 0.90
C GLN A 358 -0.10 18.03 2.14
N SER A 359 0.07 17.37 3.29
CA SER A 359 -0.60 17.76 4.54
C SER A 359 -0.22 19.16 5.03
N LYS A 360 0.96 19.68 4.65
CA LYS A 360 1.40 21.05 4.96
C LYS A 360 0.81 22.11 4.03
N GLN A 361 0.39 21.73 2.83
CA GLN A 361 -0.14 22.64 1.81
C GLN A 361 -1.66 22.81 1.88
N ALA A 362 -2.36 21.92 2.58
CA ALA A 362 -3.82 21.95 2.74
C ALA A 362 -4.42 22.76 3.94
N PRO A 363 -3.71 23.60 4.73
CA PRO A 363 -4.31 24.21 5.92
C PRO A 363 -5.36 25.31 5.65
N ASN A 364 -5.58 25.73 4.40
CA ASN A 364 -6.41 26.90 4.06
C ASN A 364 -7.79 26.59 3.41
N LEU A 365 -8.29 25.35 3.49
CA LEU A 365 -9.59 24.95 2.88
C LEU A 365 -10.66 24.54 3.92
N ARG A 366 -10.58 25.04 5.15
CA ARG A 366 -11.60 24.80 6.18
C ARG A 366 -12.63 25.91 6.25
#